data_AF-A0A836CWQ2-F1
#
_entry.id   AF-A0A836CWQ2-F1
#
_cell.length_a   1.000
_cell.length_b   1.000
_cell.length_c   1.000
_cell.angle_alpha   90.00
_cell.angle_beta   90.00
_cell.angle_gamma   90.00
#
_symmetry.space_group_name_H-M   'P 1'
#
loop_
_entity.id
_entity.type
_entity.pdbx_description
1 polymer ?
#
loop_
_entity_poly.entity_id
_entity_poly.type
_entity_poly.pdbx_seq_one_letter_code
_entity_poly.pdbx_strand_id
1 'polypeptide(L)'
;MSAKVRVPFLRQVVPINDIGAREKELVKKQLKKRRSGEEPEKLQHLLQRVEQQGMAQKERTRQRELRPARKRERRAQAQQGHRPYFLQKSEQRQLVLAETFKELKRSKKLESFLSRKRRRNAGKDRRHLPLSKE
;
A
#
# COMPACT_ATOMS: atom_id res chain seq x y z
N MET A 1 -48.07 -34.72 10.24
CA MET A 1 -46.72 -34.90 9.65
C MET A 1 -46.13 -33.54 9.34
N SER A 2 -45.07 -33.12 10.05
CA SER A 2 -44.51 -31.76 9.92
C SER A 2 -43.36 -31.74 8.91
N ALA A 3 -43.53 -31.00 7.81
CA ALA A 3 -42.52 -30.87 6.76
C ALA A 3 -41.35 -30.03 7.25
N LYS A 4 -40.15 -30.62 7.26
CA LYS A 4 -38.89 -29.91 7.51
C LYS A 4 -38.63 -28.94 6.35
N VAL A 5 -38.86 -27.65 6.61
CA VAL A 5 -38.51 -26.57 5.69
C VAL A 5 -36.99 -26.55 5.52
N ARG A 6 -36.51 -26.89 4.32
CA ARG A 6 -35.09 -26.76 3.94
C ARG A 6 -34.79 -25.27 3.81
N VAL A 7 -34.07 -24.71 4.78
CA VAL A 7 -33.62 -23.32 4.73
C VAL A 7 -32.48 -23.22 3.71
N PRO A 8 -32.62 -22.43 2.63
CA PRO A 8 -31.56 -22.30 1.63
C PRO A 8 -30.36 -21.59 2.26
N PHE A 9 -29.21 -22.25 2.24
CA PHE A 9 -27.95 -21.69 2.72
C PHE A 9 -27.45 -20.66 1.69
N LEU A 10 -28.04 -19.46 1.70
CA LEU A 10 -27.52 -18.31 0.97
C LEU A 10 -26.17 -17.95 1.61
N ARG A 11 -25.10 -18.47 1.01
CA ARG A 11 -23.72 -18.15 1.40
C ARG A 11 -23.49 -16.67 1.09
N GLN A 12 -23.64 -15.82 2.09
CA GLN A 12 -23.42 -14.39 1.97
C GLN A 12 -21.99 -14.16 1.47
N VAL A 13 -21.85 -13.67 0.24
CA VAL A 13 -20.56 -13.30 -0.34
C VAL A 13 -20.17 -11.96 0.26
N VAL A 14 -19.23 -11.97 1.20
CA VAL A 14 -18.70 -10.75 1.81
C VAL A 14 -17.58 -10.21 0.92
N PRO A 15 -17.60 -8.94 0.50
CA PRO A 15 -16.50 -8.33 -0.23
C PRO A 15 -15.18 -8.46 0.52
N ILE A 16 -14.10 -8.78 -0.20
CA ILE A 16 -12.77 -9.01 0.39
C ILE A 16 -12.28 -7.80 1.22
N ASN A 17 -12.64 -6.59 0.80
CA ASN A 17 -12.30 -5.36 1.52
C ASN A 17 -12.94 -5.29 2.91
N ASP A 18 -14.15 -5.81 3.05
CA ASP A 18 -14.91 -5.78 4.31
C ASP A 18 -14.37 -6.80 5.30
N ILE A 19 -13.84 -7.93 4.80
CA ILE A 19 -13.18 -8.96 5.62
C ILE A 19 -11.95 -8.35 6.31
N GLY A 20 -11.10 -7.64 5.57
CA GLY A 20 -9.91 -7.01 6.12
C GLY A 20 -10.22 -5.88 7.11
N ALA A 21 -11.31 -5.15 6.94
CA ALA A 21 -11.76 -4.14 7.89
C ALA A 21 -12.21 -4.77 9.21
N ARG A 22 -13.03 -5.83 9.13
CA ARG A 22 -13.50 -6.60 10.30
C ARG A 22 -12.32 -7.22 11.06
N GLU A 23 -11.36 -7.81 10.35
CA GLU A 23 -10.16 -8.39 10.96
C GLU A 23 -9.37 -7.35 11.76
N LYS A 24 -9.14 -6.15 11.19
CA LYS A 24 -8.48 -5.04 11.91
C LYS A 24 -9.24 -4.64 13.18
N GLU A 25 -10.56 -4.57 13.12
CA GLU A 25 -11.36 -4.25 14.30
C GLU A 25 -11.27 -5.32 15.39
N LEU A 26 -11.30 -6.60 15.01
CA LEU A 26 -11.15 -7.71 15.94
C LEU A 26 -9.78 -7.68 16.63
N VAL A 27 -8.71 -7.49 15.87
CA VAL A 27 -7.34 -7.38 16.41
C VAL A 27 -7.23 -6.17 17.36
N LYS A 28 -7.81 -5.01 17.01
CA LYS A 28 -7.86 -3.83 17.89
C LYS A 28 -8.64 -4.10 19.17
N LYS A 29 -9.77 -4.81 19.10
CA LYS A 29 -10.56 -5.21 20.28
C LYS A 29 -9.77 -6.15 21.19
N GLN A 30 -9.04 -7.11 20.61
CA GLN A 30 -8.18 -8.02 21.38
C GLN A 30 -7.02 -7.29 22.04
N LEU A 31 -6.40 -6.33 21.33
CA LEU A 31 -5.31 -5.52 21.86
C LEU A 31 -5.74 -4.67 23.06
N LYS A 32 -6.98 -4.13 23.05
CA LYS A 32 -7.53 -3.39 24.19
C LYS A 32 -7.76 -4.27 25.43
N LYS A 33 -8.04 -5.56 25.24
CA LYS A 33 -8.36 -6.51 26.33
C LYS A 33 -7.12 -7.08 27.01
N ARG A 34 -6.01 -7.22 26.29
CA ARG A 34 -4.77 -7.83 26.81
C ARG A 34 -3.77 -6.74 27.22
N ARG A 35 -3.41 -6.66 28.50
CA ARG A 35 -2.51 -5.64 29.06
C ARG A 35 -1.09 -6.13 29.38
N SER A 36 -0.82 -7.43 29.43
CA SER A 36 0.50 -7.98 29.78
C SER A 36 0.83 -9.28 29.03
N GLY A 37 2.13 -9.50 28.76
CA GLY A 37 2.69 -10.69 28.08
C GLY A 37 3.30 -10.41 26.68
N GLU A 38 3.76 -11.45 25.99
CA GLU A 38 4.25 -11.40 24.59
C GLU A 38 3.13 -11.30 23.54
N GLU A 39 1.92 -11.71 23.93
CA GLU A 39 0.72 -11.71 23.09
C GLU A 39 0.32 -10.34 22.52
N PRO A 40 0.35 -9.21 23.27
CA PRO A 40 0.10 -7.88 22.69
C PRO A 40 1.11 -7.46 21.63
N GLU A 41 2.38 -7.84 21.74
CA GLU A 41 3.40 -7.49 20.73
C GLU A 41 3.12 -8.21 19.40
N LYS A 42 2.81 -9.51 19.47
CA LYS A 42 2.36 -10.31 18.29
C LYS A 42 1.12 -9.68 17.63
N LEU A 43 0.14 -9.25 18.42
CA LEU A 43 -1.07 -8.58 17.93
C LEU A 43 -0.78 -7.21 17.31
N GLN A 44 0.16 -6.43 17.86
CA GLN A 44 0.60 -5.16 17.26
C GLN A 44 1.28 -5.38 15.90
N HIS A 45 2.16 -6.37 15.81
CA HIS A 45 2.79 -6.74 14.54
C HIS A 45 1.78 -7.22 13.50
N LEU A 46 0.80 -8.02 13.91
CA LEU A 46 -0.29 -8.44 13.04
C LEU A 46 -1.09 -7.22 12.53
N LEU A 47 -1.48 -6.31 13.42
CA LEU A 47 -2.19 -5.09 13.04
C LEU A 47 -1.39 -4.27 12.02
N GLN A 48 -0.10 -4.06 12.28
CA GLN A 48 0.78 -3.33 11.38
C GLN A 48 0.87 -4.00 10.00
N ARG A 49 0.97 -5.33 9.95
CA ARG A 49 1.02 -6.10 8.71
C ARG A 49 -0.27 -5.94 7.89
N VAL A 50 -1.44 -6.10 8.53
CA VAL A 50 -2.74 -5.97 7.84
C VAL A 50 -2.97 -4.52 7.36
N GLU A 51 -2.50 -3.52 8.11
CA GLU A 51 -2.51 -2.13 7.66
C GLU A 51 -1.62 -1.92 6.42
N GLN A 52 -0.39 -2.41 6.45
CA GLN A 52 0.55 -2.31 5.31
C GLN A 52 0.02 -3.01 4.06
N GLN A 53 -0.54 -4.22 4.19
CA GLN A 53 -1.16 -4.94 3.09
C GLN A 53 -2.33 -4.16 2.48
N GLY A 54 -3.19 -3.58 3.33
CA GLY A 54 -4.29 -2.75 2.87
C GLY A 54 -3.84 -1.51 2.11
N MET A 55 -2.80 -0.81 2.61
CA MET A 55 -2.25 0.35 1.91
C MET A 55 -1.60 -0.04 0.58
N ALA A 56 -0.88 -1.16 0.53
CA ALA A 56 -0.27 -1.68 -0.69
C ALA A 56 -1.32 -2.06 -1.74
N GLN A 57 -2.43 -2.67 -1.34
CA GLN A 57 -3.54 -2.99 -2.25
C GLN A 57 -4.18 -1.72 -2.82
N LYS A 58 -4.48 -0.72 -1.97
CA LYS A 58 -5.04 0.56 -2.42
C LYS A 58 -4.13 1.27 -3.43
N GLU A 59 -2.82 1.25 -3.20
CA GLU A 59 -1.87 1.85 -4.13
C GLU A 59 -1.84 1.09 -5.47
N ARG A 60 -1.90 -0.24 -5.45
CA ARG A 60 -2.01 -1.06 -6.67
C ARG A 60 -3.29 -0.78 -7.45
N THR A 61 -4.44 -0.67 -6.78
CA THR A 61 -5.71 -0.34 -7.45
C THR A 61 -5.66 1.06 -8.05
N ARG A 62 -5.16 2.05 -7.31
CA ARG A 62 -4.97 3.42 -7.82
C ARG A 62 -4.10 3.43 -9.08
N GLN A 63 -2.97 2.73 -9.08
CA GLN A 63 -2.10 2.61 -10.26
C GLN A 63 -2.80 1.91 -11.43
N ARG A 64 -3.58 0.87 -11.15
CA ARG A 64 -4.38 0.15 -12.15
C ARG A 64 -5.43 1.04 -12.81
N GLU A 65 -6.04 1.95 -12.05
CA GLU A 65 -7.06 2.91 -12.52
C GLU A 65 -6.45 4.11 -13.28
N LEU A 66 -5.27 4.57 -12.88
CA LEU A 66 -4.56 5.66 -13.56
C LEU A 66 -4.13 5.28 -14.98
N ARG A 67 -3.77 4.02 -15.22
CA ARG A 67 -3.33 3.54 -16.54
C ARG A 67 -4.39 3.72 -17.65
N PRO A 68 -5.64 3.24 -17.51
CA PRO A 68 -6.68 3.46 -18.49
C PRO A 68 -7.09 4.93 -18.61
N ALA A 69 -7.10 5.69 -17.51
CA ALA A 69 -7.37 7.13 -17.54
C ALA A 69 -6.38 7.88 -18.44
N ARG A 70 -5.07 7.69 -18.23
CA ARG A 70 -4.01 8.25 -19.09
C ARG A 70 -4.12 7.77 -20.54
N LYS A 71 -4.60 6.54 -20.77
CA LYS A 71 -4.83 6.02 -22.13
C LYS A 71 -5.99 6.75 -22.83
N ARG A 72 -7.07 7.05 -22.10
CA ARG A 72 -8.22 7.81 -22.62
C ARG A 72 -7.83 9.24 -22.98
N GLU A 73 -7.08 9.91 -22.10
CA GLU A 73 -6.58 11.27 -22.33
C GLU A 73 -5.73 11.37 -23.59
N ARG A 74 -4.76 10.44 -23.76
CA ARG A 74 -3.94 10.39 -24.99
C ARG A 74 -4.76 10.14 -26.25
N ARG A 75 -5.82 9.33 -26.18
CA ARG A 75 -6.71 9.09 -27.32
C ARG A 75 -7.47 10.36 -27.69
N ALA A 76 -7.94 11.12 -26.71
CA ALA A 76 -8.61 12.40 -26.95
C ALA A 76 -7.67 13.42 -27.61
N GLN A 77 -6.42 13.53 -27.14
CA GLN A 77 -5.40 14.38 -27.78
C GLN A 77 -5.11 13.96 -29.22
N ALA A 78 -5.03 12.65 -29.48
CA ALA A 78 -4.86 12.12 -30.83
C ALA A 78 -6.03 12.47 -31.76
N GLN A 79 -7.27 12.39 -31.26
CA GLN A 79 -8.47 12.75 -32.01
C GLN A 79 -8.50 14.24 -32.38
N GLN A 80 -7.90 15.10 -31.55
CA GLN A 80 -7.73 16.53 -31.82
C GLN A 80 -6.61 16.83 -32.83
N GLY A 81 -5.92 15.81 -33.35
CA GLY A 81 -4.81 15.95 -34.30
C GLY A 81 -3.44 16.19 -33.64
N HIS A 82 -3.36 16.22 -32.30
CA HIS A 82 -2.08 16.33 -31.62
C HIS A 82 -1.32 15.00 -31.62
N ARG A 83 0.01 15.06 -31.78
CA ARG A 83 0.87 13.87 -31.69
C ARG A 83 0.97 13.42 -30.22
N PRO A 84 0.50 12.22 -29.84
CA PRO A 84 0.51 11.79 -28.45
C PRO A 84 1.94 11.58 -27.95
N TYR A 85 2.33 12.27 -26.88
CA TYR A 85 3.61 12.05 -26.21
C TYR A 85 3.52 10.91 -25.20
N PHE A 86 4.50 10.00 -25.22
CA PHE A 86 4.61 8.92 -24.27
C PHE A 86 5.76 9.22 -23.32
N LEU A 87 5.44 9.53 -22.07
CA LEU A 87 6.46 9.78 -21.06
C LEU A 87 7.38 8.57 -20.94
N GLN A 88 8.67 8.82 -20.92
CA GLN A 88 9.65 7.79 -20.67
C GLN A 88 9.49 7.22 -19.27
N LYS A 89 9.96 5.98 -19.04
CA LYS A 89 9.89 5.35 -17.71
C LYS A 89 10.64 6.17 -16.65
N SER A 90 11.73 6.84 -17.04
CA SER A 90 12.51 7.75 -16.19
C SER A 90 11.68 8.96 -15.75
N GLU A 91 11.05 9.66 -16.70
CA GLU A 91 10.19 10.82 -16.45
C GLU A 91 9.00 10.46 -15.56
N GLN A 92 8.34 9.32 -15.83
CA GLN A 92 7.25 8.83 -14.99
C GLN A 92 7.68 8.62 -13.54
N ARG A 93 8.88 8.07 -13.33
CA ARG A 93 9.45 7.91 -11.98
C ARG A 93 9.74 9.26 -11.33
N GLN A 94 10.26 10.23 -12.07
CA GLN A 94 10.52 11.58 -11.55
C GLN A 94 9.22 12.27 -11.11
N LEU A 95 8.14 12.14 -11.88
CA LEU A 95 6.83 12.69 -11.51
C LEU A 95 6.30 12.06 -10.21
N VAL A 96 6.34 10.74 -10.09
CA VAL A 96 5.93 10.03 -8.86
C VAL A 96 6.81 10.44 -7.68
N LEU A 97 8.12 10.59 -7.88
CA LEU A 97 9.04 11.10 -6.85
C LEU A 97 8.69 12.53 -6.42
N ALA A 98 8.34 13.41 -7.36
CA ALA A 98 7.95 14.78 -7.05
C ALA A 98 6.63 14.83 -6.26
N GLU A 99 5.63 14.02 -6.64
CA GLU A 99 4.36 13.91 -5.93
C GLU A 99 4.55 13.38 -4.50
N THR A 100 5.25 12.26 -4.34
CA THR A 100 5.55 11.68 -3.03
C THR A 100 6.37 12.63 -2.14
N PHE A 101 7.29 13.40 -2.71
CA PHE A 101 8.03 14.42 -1.97
C PHE A 101 7.11 15.53 -1.44
N LYS A 102 6.17 16.01 -2.27
CA LYS A 102 5.16 17.00 -1.86
C LYS A 102 4.29 16.45 -0.73
N GLU A 103 3.84 15.20 -0.81
CA GLU A 103 3.04 14.54 0.23
C GLU A 103 3.84 14.38 1.54
N LEU A 104 5.11 13.98 1.46
CA LEU A 104 6.00 13.87 2.63
C LEU A 104 6.27 15.22 3.28
N LYS A 105 6.42 16.28 2.49
CA LYS A 105 6.58 17.65 2.99
C LYS A 105 5.31 18.13 3.70
N ARG A 106 4.13 17.91 3.10
CA ARG A 106 2.83 18.24 3.71
C ARG A 106 2.61 17.51 5.04
N SER A 107 2.98 16.23 5.09
CA SER A 107 2.83 15.41 6.31
C SER A 107 3.95 15.61 7.36
N LYS A 108 4.92 16.51 7.11
CA LYS A 108 6.10 16.76 7.96
C LYS A 108 6.95 15.51 8.25
N LYS A 109 6.86 14.47 7.41
CA LYS A 109 7.60 13.21 7.56
C LYS A 109 8.85 13.11 6.69
N LEU A 110 9.20 14.20 5.98
CA LEU A 110 10.27 14.24 5.00
C LEU A 110 11.65 13.92 5.61
N GLU A 111 12.01 14.57 6.72
CA GLU A 111 13.33 14.37 7.35
C GLU A 111 13.52 12.94 7.85
N SER A 112 12.49 12.36 8.47
CA SER A 112 12.52 10.96 8.92
C SER A 112 12.71 10.01 7.73
N PHE A 113 12.02 10.26 6.62
CA PHE A 113 12.17 9.47 5.40
C PHE A 113 13.58 9.58 4.82
N LEU A 114 14.13 10.80 4.72
CA LEU A 114 15.48 11.03 4.21
C LEU A 114 16.54 10.39 5.10
N SER A 115 16.43 10.53 6.43
CA SER A 115 17.33 9.87 7.39
C SER A 115 17.36 8.34 7.19
N ARG A 116 16.18 7.69 7.10
CA ARG A 116 16.09 6.25 6.82
C ARG A 116 16.65 5.88 5.45
N LYS A 117 16.46 6.74 4.43
CA LYS A 117 17.01 6.52 3.08
C LYS A 117 18.54 6.61 3.10
N ARG A 118 19.11 7.63 3.74
CA ARG A 118 20.57 7.79 3.93
C ARG A 118 21.18 6.58 4.61
N ARG A 119 20.58 6.11 5.72
CA ARG A 119 21.03 4.90 6.43
C ARG A 119 21.03 3.65 5.54
N ARG A 120 19.97 3.44 4.76
CA ARG A 120 19.89 2.30 3.83
C ARG A 120 20.89 2.39 2.69
N ASN A 121 21.15 3.59 2.17
CA ASN A 121 22.16 3.82 1.13
C ASN A 121 23.56 3.53 1.69
N ALA A 122 23.92 4.11 2.85
CA ALA A 122 25.20 3.83 3.50
C ALA A 122 25.43 2.32 3.75
N GLY A 123 24.39 1.59 4.15
CA GLY A 123 24.48 0.13 4.29
C GLY A 123 24.66 -0.63 2.98
N LYS A 124 24.19 -0.10 1.84
CA LYS A 124 24.46 -0.65 0.50
C LYS A 124 25.87 -0.30 0.04
N ASP A 125 26.27 0.96 0.20
CA ASP A 125 27.57 1.46 -0.20
C ASP A 125 28.69 0.71 0.54
N ARG A 126 28.47 0.40 1.83
CA ARG A 126 29.38 -0.43 2.63
C ARG A 126 29.67 -1.81 2.02
N ARG A 127 28.75 -2.40 1.23
CA ARG A 127 28.98 -3.70 0.58
C ARG A 127 29.98 -3.62 -0.58
N HIS A 128 30.17 -2.42 -1.13
CA HIS A 128 31.09 -2.16 -2.24
C HIS A 128 32.41 -1.54 -1.77
N LEU A 129 32.54 -1.26 -0.47
CA LEU A 129 33.81 -0.87 0.12
C LEU A 129 34.67 -2.11 0.33
N PRO A 130 35.99 -2.01 0.12
CA PRO A 130 36.90 -3.08 0.50
C PRO A 130 36.75 -3.34 2.00
N LEU A 131 36.62 -4.62 2.37
CA LEU A 131 36.71 -5.02 3.77
C LEU A 131 38.11 -4.64 4.24
N SER A 132 38.20 -3.68 5.17
CA SER A 132 39.47 -3.40 5.85
C SER A 132 39.95 -4.69 6.49
N LYS A 133 41.04 -5.26 5.98
CA LYS A 133 41.75 -6.36 6.62
C LYS A 133 42.46 -5.78 7.84
N GLU A 134 41.86 -5.98 9.00
CA GLU A 134 42.53 -5.97 10.29
C GLU A 134 42.14 -7.25 11.03
#